data_AF-A0A423K0K1-F1
#
_entry.id   AF-A0A423K0K1-F1
#
_cell.length_a   1.000
_cell.length_b   1.000
_cell.length_c   1.000
_cell.angle_alpha   90.00
_cell.angle_beta   90.00
_cell.angle_gamma   90.00
#
_symmetry.space_group_name_H-M   'P 1'
#
loop_
_entity.id
_entity.type
_entity.pdbx_description
1 polymer ?
#
loop_
_entity_poly.entity_id
_entity_poly.type
_entity_poly.pdbx_seq_one_letter_code
_entity_poly.pdbx_strand_id
1 'polypeptide(L)' 'MARLILEIDAQLYRLLKSSAETNHLSLEEECCRRLGGGERRSRYLQALLAELRAEDEQRRANSR' A
#
# COMPACT_ATOMS: atom_id res chain seq x y z
N MET A 1 6.44 -1.81 19.62
CA MET A 1 5.22 -1.89 18.78
C MET A 1 4.25 -0.83 19.25
N ALA A 2 3.75 0.02 18.35
CA ALA A 2 2.74 1.03 18.70
C ALA A 2 1.34 0.40 18.59
N ARG A 3 0.51 0.59 19.62
CA ARG A 3 -0.89 0.14 19.61
C ARG A 3 -1.78 1.31 19.19
N LEU A 4 -2.55 1.12 18.14
CA LEU A 4 -3.58 2.06 17.70
C LEU A 4 -4.95 1.53 18.14
N ILE A 5 -5.80 2.40 18.68
CA ILE A 5 -7.21 2.10 18.95
C ILE A 5 -8.02 2.97 18.00
N LEU A 6 -8.90 2.34 17.22
CA LEU A 6 -9.77 3.01 16.26
C LEU A 6 -11.21 2.97 16.79
N GLU A 7 -11.80 4.14 16.99
CA GLU A 7 -13.24 4.27 17.20
C GLU A 7 -13.90 4.48 15.84
N ILE A 8 -14.74 3.53 15.44
CA ILE A 8 -15.44 3.54 14.15
C ILE A 8 -16.88 3.13 14.35
N ASP A 9 -17.77 3.62 13.48
CA ASP A 9 -19.16 3.21 13.49
C ASP A 9 -19.35 1.76 12.99
N ALA A 10 -20.51 1.18 13.29
CA ALA A 10 -20.82 -0.21 12.95
C ALA A 10 -20.94 -0.47 11.44
N GLN A 11 -21.24 0.55 10.63
CA GLN A 11 -21.28 0.41 9.18
C GLN A 11 -19.86 0.32 8.62
N LEU A 12 -18.95 1.20 9.05
CA LEU A 12 -17.55 1.17 8.66
C LEU A 12 -16.87 -0.13 9.10
N TYR A 13 -17.16 -0.61 10.31
CA TYR A 13 -16.67 -1.92 10.78
C TYR A 13 -17.08 -3.07 9.84
N ARG A 14 -18.35 -3.12 9.42
CA ARG A 14 -18.84 -4.15 8.48
C ARG A 14 -18.17 -4.08 7.12
N LEU A 15 -17.96 -2.87 6.60
CA LEU A 15 -17.26 -2.65 5.32
C LEU A 15 -15.80 -3.11 5.38
N LEU A 16 -15.09 -2.80 6.47
CA LEU A 16 -13.71 -3.24 6.66
C LEU A 16 -13.62 -4.76 6.78
N LYS A 17 -14.52 -5.38 7.55
CA LYS A 17 -14.57 -6.85 7.71
C LYS A 17 -14.83 -7.56 6.38
N SER A 18 -15.82 -7.10 5.61
CA SER A 18 -16.12 -7.67 4.29
C SER A 18 -14.97 -7.49 3.29
N SER A 19 -14.28 -6.34 3.33
CA SER A 19 -13.09 -6.11 2.50
C SER A 19 -11.96 -7.05 2.88
N ALA A 20 -11.70 -7.23 4.18
CA ALA A 20 -10.68 -8.16 4.67
C ALA A 20 -10.97 -9.59 4.20
N GLU A 21 -12.20 -10.07 4.37
CA GLU A 21 -12.65 -11.38 3.88
C GLU A 21 -12.47 -11.53 2.36
N THR A 22 -12.86 -10.53 1.58
CA THR A 22 -12.72 -10.52 0.11
C THR A 22 -11.27 -10.57 -0.35
N ASN A 23 -10.34 -9.96 0.40
CA ASN A 23 -8.92 -9.94 0.07
C ASN A 23 -8.13 -11.07 0.79
N HIS A 24 -8.82 -11.98 1.49
CA HIS A 24 -8.22 -13.04 2.33
C HIS A 24 -7.21 -12.51 3.36
N LEU A 25 -7.51 -11.34 3.95
CA LEU A 25 -6.71 -10.69 4.98
C LEU A 25 -7.45 -10.73 6.32
N SER A 26 -6.72 -10.58 7.41
CA SER A 26 -7.30 -10.22 8.70
C SER A 26 -7.81 -8.77 8.69
N LEU A 27 -8.71 -8.47 9.61
CA LEU A 27 -9.20 -7.10 9.80
C LEU A 27 -8.06 -6.12 10.13
N GLU A 28 -7.10 -6.57 10.94
CA GLU A 28 -5.92 -5.79 11.30
C GLU A 28 -5.07 -5.45 10.07
N GLU A 29 -4.78 -6.44 9.22
CA GLU A 29 -3.99 -6.23 8.00
C GLU A 29 -4.69 -5.30 7.01
N GLU A 30 -6.02 -5.41 6.86
CA GLU A 30 -6.80 -4.50 6.02
C GLU A 30 -6.78 -3.05 6.56
N CYS A 31 -6.90 -2.88 7.88
CA CYS A 31 -6.78 -1.57 8.53
C CYS A 31 -5.38 -0.98 8.34
N CYS A 32 -4.32 -1.77 8.59
CA CYS A 32 -2.94 -1.35 8.38
C CYS A 32 -2.67 -0.98 6.91
N ARG A 33 -3.16 -1.77 5.95
CA ARG A 33 -3.01 -1.51 4.51
C ARG A 33 -3.69 -0.20 4.09
N ARG A 34 -4.87 0.10 4.65
CA ARG A 34 -5.60 1.35 4.37
C ARG A 34 -4.94 2.56 5.03
N LEU A 35 -4.59 2.45 6.32
CA LEU A 35 -3.91 3.50 7.09
C LEU A 35 -2.51 3.79 6.55
N GLY A 36 -1.83 2.77 6.01
CA GLY A 36 -0.54 2.90 5.32
C GLY A 36 -0.60 3.61 3.96
N GLY A 37 -1.73 4.22 3.59
CA GLY A 37 -1.86 5.02 2.38
C GLY A 37 -2.40 4.27 1.17
N GLY A 38 -3.19 3.20 1.38
CA GLY A 38 -4.02 2.61 0.32
C GLY A 38 -3.26 2.26 -0.95
N GLU A 39 -2.02 1.77 -0.82
CA GLU A 39 -1.21 1.48 -1.98
C GLU A 39 -1.62 0.14 -2.59
N ARG A 40 -2.66 0.17 -3.42
CA ARG A 40 -2.59 -0.59 -4.67
C ARG A 40 -1.53 0.07 -5.54
N ARG A 41 -0.27 0.04 -5.13
CA ARG A 41 0.85 0.32 -6.01
C ARG A 41 0.81 -0.77 -7.06
N SER A 42 0.37 -0.43 -8.26
CA SER A 42 0.39 -1.35 -9.38
C SER A 42 1.82 -1.87 -9.53
N ARG A 43 2.01 -3.19 -9.39
CA ARG A 43 3.34 -3.81 -9.51
C ARG A 43 3.99 -3.47 -10.85
N TYR A 44 3.18 -3.38 -11.90
CA TYR A 44 3.60 -2.94 -13.22
C TYR A 44 4.13 -1.50 -13.19
N LEU A 45 3.39 -0.57 -12.57
CA LEU A 45 3.82 0.82 -12.46
C LEU A 45 5.10 0.97 -11.62
N GLN A 46 5.27 0.16 -10.57
CA GLN A 46 6.50 0.14 -9.78
C GLN A 46 7.70 -0.37 -10.58
N ALA A 47 7.53 -1.45 -11.35
CA ALA A 47 8.59 -1.97 -12.20
C ALA A 47 9.01 -0.92 -13.24
N LEU A 48 8.05 -0.31 -13.93
CA LEU A 48 8.29 0.75 -14.91
C LEU A 48 9.01 1.96 -14.29
N LEU A 49 8.58 2.40 -13.10
CA LEU A 49 9.25 3.49 -12.38
C LEU A 49 10.67 3.13 -11.94
N ALA A 50 10.94 1.88 -11.60
CA ALA A 50 12.28 1.41 -11.26
C ALA A 50 13.22 1.42 -12.48
N GLU A 51 12.73 0.96 -13.63
CA GLU A 51 13.47 0.99 -14.91
C GLU A 51 13.84 2.43 -15.29
N LEU A 52 12.88 3.36 -15.27
CA LEU A 52 13.12 4.78 -15.60
C LEU A 52 14.15 5.43 -14.65
N ARG A 53 14.10 5.10 -13.36
CA ARG A 53 15.09 5.62 -12.39
C ARG A 53 16.49 5.07 -12.65
N ALA A 54 16.60 3.79 -12.97
CA ALA A 54 17.88 3.16 -13.31
C ALA A 54 18.48 3.78 -14.58
N GLU A 55 17.66 4.07 -15.60
CA GLU A 55 18.11 4.77 -16.80
C GLU A 55 18.62 6.18 -16.50
N ASP A 56 17.89 6.95 -15.68
CA ASP A 56 18.31 8.29 -15.28
C ASP A 56 19.63 8.28 -14.48
N GLU A 57 19.81 7.31 -13.58
CA GLU A 57 21.07 7.11 -12.85
C GLU A 57 22.23 6.80 -13.78
N GLN A 58 22.02 5.92 -14.77
CA GLN A 58 23.03 5.59 -15.77
C GLN A 58 23.43 6.80 -16.61
N ARG A 59 22.46 7.63 -17.02
CA ARG A 59 22.72 8.87 -17.77
C ARG A 59 23.55 9.85 -16.94
N ARG A 60 23.22 10.02 -15.66
CA ARG A 60 24.00 10.88 -14.75
C ARG A 60 25.41 10.36 -14.54
N ALA A 61 25.59 9.04 -14.41
CA ALA A 61 26.91 8.42 -14.26
C ALA A 61 27.80 8.64 -15.50
N ASN A 62 27.22 8.55 -16.71
CA ASN A 62 27.96 8.76 -17.97
C ASN A 62 28.24 10.25 -18.30
N SER A 63 27.57 11.17 -17.61
CA SER A 63 27.77 12.62 -17.76
C SER A 63 28.80 13.23 -16.78
N ARG A 64 29.37 12.41 -15.89
CA ARG A 64 30.47 12.76 -14.98
C ARG A 64 31.79 12.21 -15.51
#